data_AF-A0A9D8XXM7-F1
#
_entry.id   AF-A0A9D8XXM7-F1
#
_cell.length_a   1.000
_cell.length_b   1.000
_cell.length_c   1.000
_cell.angle_alpha   90.00
_cell.angle_beta   90.00
_cell.angle_gamma   90.00
#
_symmetry.space_group_name_H-M   'P 1'
#
loop_
_entity.id
_entity.type
_entity.pdbx_description
1 polymer ?
#
loop_
_entity_poly.entity_id
_entity_poly.type
_entity_poly.pdbx_seq_one_letter_code
_entity_poly.pdbx_strand_id
1 'polypeptide(L)'
;STQDTPIAYNVITKNDPSMQVGTEKVSVQGKDGVMQTTKLVRRTGSKVTFSNTIVSFVKTAPTNEVILIGTQPAASQSSSQSSSSSSSSSSSSSASSSSSQASSSSIGTTQAVGSPQKIAQQMLEEHGWGAEQFTCLVELWQKESGWSVTAENPSGAYGIPQALPGSKMGPGWQTSATVQISWGLEYIATRYGTPCGAWAHEVADNWY
;
A
#
# COMPACT_ATOMS: atom_id res chain seq x y z
N SER A 1 18.23 23.87 -9.31
CA SER A 1 18.98 22.65 -9.00
C SER A 1 18.01 21.49 -8.99
N THR A 2 18.32 20.42 -9.71
CA THR A 2 17.50 19.20 -9.73
C THR A 2 18.22 18.09 -8.97
N GLN A 3 17.47 17.30 -8.21
CA GLN A 3 17.98 16.21 -7.39
C GLN A 3 17.04 15.01 -7.52
N ASP A 4 17.62 13.84 -7.72
CA ASP A 4 16.91 12.57 -7.66
C ASP A 4 17.14 11.96 -6.26
N THR A 5 16.06 11.51 -5.63
CA THR A 5 16.08 10.82 -4.33
C THR A 5 15.33 9.50 -4.41
N PRO A 6 15.82 8.42 -3.78
CA PRO A 6 15.16 7.13 -3.83
C PRO A 6 13.80 7.17 -3.11
N ILE A 7 12.83 6.44 -3.66
CA ILE A 7 11.57 6.12 -3.00
C ILE A 7 11.65 4.64 -2.62
N ALA A 8 11.67 4.35 -1.32
CA ALA A 8 11.75 2.97 -0.86
C ALA A 8 10.54 2.15 -1.35
N TYR A 9 10.78 0.90 -1.72
CA TYR A 9 9.72 -0.06 -1.99
C TYR A 9 9.12 -0.61 -0.68
N ASN A 10 7.91 -1.15 -0.78
CA ASN A 10 7.25 -1.89 0.29
C ASN A 10 7.38 -3.40 0.09
N VAL A 11 7.26 -4.15 1.19
CA VAL A 11 7.15 -5.61 1.17
C VAL A 11 5.68 -6.01 1.27
N ILE A 12 5.24 -6.85 0.34
CA ILE A 12 3.90 -7.43 0.24
C ILE A 12 4.00 -8.93 0.48
N THR A 13 3.31 -9.43 1.50
CA THR A 13 3.21 -10.87 1.75
C THR A 13 1.94 -11.44 1.14
N LYS A 14 2.04 -12.61 0.49
CA LYS A 14 0.90 -13.32 -0.10
C LYS A 14 0.93 -14.79 0.30
N ASN A 15 -0.20 -15.30 0.76
CA ASN A 15 -0.32 -16.72 1.08
C ASN A 15 -0.32 -17.57 -0.19
N ASP A 16 0.46 -18.64 -0.20
CA ASP A 16 0.55 -19.63 -1.28
C ASP A 16 0.22 -21.04 -0.74
N PRO A 17 -0.96 -21.59 -1.05
CA PRO A 17 -1.37 -22.91 -0.57
C PRO A 17 -0.67 -24.07 -1.29
N SER A 18 0.14 -23.78 -2.32
CA SER A 18 0.99 -24.78 -3.00
C SER A 18 2.35 -24.96 -2.33
N MET A 19 2.72 -24.05 -1.43
CA MET A 19 3.97 -24.05 -0.69
C MET A 19 3.75 -24.52 0.75
N GLN A 20 4.65 -25.33 1.28
CA GLN A 20 4.56 -25.87 2.64
C GLN A 20 4.59 -24.77 3.69
N VAL A 21 3.82 -24.93 4.76
CA VAL A 21 3.87 -24.03 5.92
C VAL A 21 5.31 -23.85 6.42
N GLY A 22 5.68 -22.59 6.70
CA GLY A 22 7.04 -22.23 7.13
C GLY A 22 8.03 -22.01 5.99
N THR A 23 7.60 -22.11 4.73
CA THR A 23 8.42 -21.74 3.57
C THR A 23 8.09 -20.33 3.09
N GLU A 24 9.12 -19.62 2.63
CA GLU A 24 8.98 -18.29 2.02
C GLU A 24 9.70 -18.26 0.67
N LYS A 25 9.16 -17.52 -0.28
CA LYS A 25 9.76 -17.32 -1.60
C LYS A 25 9.54 -15.90 -2.09
N VAL A 26 10.61 -15.19 -2.42
CA VAL A 26 10.51 -13.93 -3.17
C VAL A 26 10.03 -14.25 -4.59
N SER A 27 8.82 -13.80 -4.91
CA SER A 27 8.20 -13.94 -6.23
C SER A 27 8.50 -12.73 -7.11
N VAL A 28 8.53 -11.54 -6.52
CA VAL A 28 8.93 -10.29 -7.19
C VAL A 28 9.99 -9.62 -6.35
N GLN A 29 11.15 -9.32 -6.96
CA GLN A 29 12.23 -8.59 -6.30
C GLN A 29 11.87 -7.11 -6.19
N GLY A 30 11.94 -6.54 -4.98
CA GLY A 30 11.73 -5.12 -4.75
C GLY A 30 12.78 -4.25 -5.44
N LYS A 31 12.37 -3.07 -5.89
CA LYS A 31 13.24 -2.04 -6.48
C LYS A 31 12.78 -0.66 -6.05
N ASP A 32 13.71 0.15 -5.56
CA ASP A 32 13.42 1.54 -5.24
C ASP A 32 13.00 2.34 -6.48
N GLY A 33 12.09 3.27 -6.26
CA GLY A 33 11.69 4.27 -7.22
C GLY A 33 12.56 5.51 -7.13
N VAL A 34 12.21 6.52 -7.91
CA VAL A 34 12.92 7.80 -7.96
C VAL A 34 11.94 8.94 -7.88
N MET A 35 12.12 9.82 -6.89
CA MET A 35 11.48 11.12 -6.82
C MET A 35 12.44 12.16 -7.38
N GLN A 36 11.98 12.97 -8.33
CA GLN A 36 12.76 14.07 -8.90
C GLN A 36 12.27 15.39 -8.30
N THR A 37 13.16 16.08 -7.58
CA THR A 37 12.90 17.38 -6.97
C THR A 37 13.68 18.47 -7.69
N THR A 38 13.01 19.51 -8.16
CA THR A 38 13.62 20.72 -8.69
C THR A 38 13.43 21.88 -7.72
N LYS A 39 14.54 22.41 -7.20
CA LYS A 39 14.59 23.57 -6.31
C LYS A 39 15.10 24.80 -7.03
N LEU A 40 14.40 25.92 -6.88
CA LEU A 40 14.94 27.25 -7.17
C LEU A 40 15.95 27.58 -6.08
N VAL A 41 17.20 27.84 -6.44
CA VAL A 41 18.25 28.16 -5.48
C VAL A 41 18.88 29.50 -5.87
N ARG A 42 18.86 30.48 -4.96
CA ARG A 42 19.64 31.71 -5.08
C ARG A 42 20.94 31.53 -4.30
N ARG A 43 22.06 31.88 -4.92
CA ARG A 43 23.39 31.84 -4.30
C ARG A 43 24.02 33.23 -4.30
N THR A 44 24.80 33.51 -3.26
CA THR A 44 25.71 34.66 -3.21
C THR A 44 27.11 34.10 -3.02
N GLY A 45 27.93 34.12 -4.08
CA GLY A 45 29.16 33.33 -4.13
C GLY A 45 28.85 31.82 -4.05
N SER A 46 29.55 31.10 -3.18
CA SER A 46 29.36 29.67 -2.92
C SER A 46 28.26 29.34 -1.89
N LYS A 47 27.66 30.34 -1.23
CA LYS A 47 26.63 30.14 -0.21
C LYS A 47 25.22 30.18 -0.81
N VAL A 48 24.40 29.18 -0.51
CA VAL A 48 22.96 29.19 -0.80
C VAL A 48 22.27 30.18 0.15
N THR A 49 21.60 31.19 -0.39
CA THR A 49 20.90 32.24 0.36
C THR A 49 19.39 32.09 0.34
N PHE A 50 18.84 31.38 -0.64
CA PHE A 50 17.42 31.09 -0.75
C PHE A 50 17.23 29.75 -1.47
N SER A 51 16.32 28.92 -1.00
CA SER A 51 15.92 27.68 -1.68
C SER A 51 14.42 27.47 -1.53
N ASN A 52 13.72 27.26 -2.63
CA ASN A 52 12.30 26.90 -2.63
C ASN A 52 12.07 25.75 -3.63
N THR A 53 11.28 24.74 -3.25
CA THR A 53 10.95 23.63 -4.14
C THR A 53 9.91 24.09 -5.14
N ILE A 54 10.22 23.98 -6.44
CA ILE A 54 9.30 24.37 -7.51
C ILE A 54 8.43 23.17 -7.92
N VAL A 55 9.06 22.00 -8.03
CA VAL A 55 8.40 20.77 -8.49
C VAL A 55 9.06 19.58 -7.78
N SER A 56 8.26 18.61 -7.34
CA SER A 56 8.66 17.31 -6.82
C SER A 56 7.62 16.26 -7.20
N PHE A 57 8.00 15.29 -8.04
CA PHE A 57 7.10 14.22 -8.49
C PHE A 57 7.83 12.87 -8.57
N VAL A 58 7.06 11.79 -8.63
CA VAL A 58 7.55 10.43 -8.85
C VAL A 58 7.99 10.29 -10.30
N LYS A 59 9.30 10.28 -10.54
CA LYS A 59 9.89 10.04 -11.87
C LYS A 59 9.81 8.58 -12.25
N THR A 60 9.96 7.68 -11.29
CA THR A 60 9.83 6.24 -11.47
C THR A 60 9.23 5.67 -10.19
N ALA A 61 8.08 4.99 -10.30
CA ALA A 61 7.49 4.33 -9.13
C ALA A 61 8.35 3.14 -8.71
N PRO A 62 8.52 2.89 -7.39
CA PRO A 62 9.15 1.67 -6.91
C PRO A 62 8.36 0.43 -7.33
N THR A 63 9.07 -0.70 -7.42
CA THR A 63 8.46 -2.03 -7.54
C THR A 63 8.47 -2.67 -6.16
N ASN A 64 7.29 -3.02 -5.64
CA ASN A 64 7.16 -3.66 -4.34
C ASN A 64 7.72 -5.10 -4.38
N GLU A 65 8.37 -5.50 -3.28
CA GLU A 65 8.85 -6.87 -3.11
C GLU A 65 7.68 -7.76 -2.72
N VAL A 66 7.48 -8.87 -3.42
CA VAL A 66 6.40 -9.80 -3.12
C VAL A 66 6.98 -11.10 -2.59
N ILE A 67 6.66 -11.41 -1.34
CA ILE A 67 7.04 -12.65 -0.66
C ILE A 67 5.82 -13.57 -0.60
N LEU A 68 5.94 -14.77 -1.16
CA LEU A 68 4.97 -15.84 -1.01
C LEU A 68 5.24 -16.61 0.28
N ILE A 69 4.23 -16.75 1.13
CA ILE A 69 4.28 -17.48 2.38
C ILE A 69 3.50 -18.78 2.19
N GLY A 70 4.16 -19.92 2.39
CA GLY A 70 3.52 -21.22 2.26
C GLY A 70 2.45 -21.46 3.33
N THR A 71 1.28 -21.92 2.90
CA THR A 71 0.15 -22.24 3.78
C THR A 71 -0.36 -23.67 3.60
N GLN A 72 0.30 -24.47 2.76
CA GLN A 72 -0.01 -25.89 2.62
C GLN A 72 0.29 -26.60 3.95
N PRO A 73 -0.71 -27.24 4.60
CA PRO A 73 -0.46 -28.09 5.74
C PRO A 73 0.53 -29.18 5.35
N ALA A 74 1.50 -29.48 6.22
CA ALA A 74 2.34 -30.65 6.03
C ALA A 74 1.43 -31.88 5.95
N ALA A 75 1.39 -32.56 4.80
CA ALA A 75 0.72 -33.84 4.71
C ALA A 75 1.36 -34.76 5.75
N SER A 76 0.64 -35.07 6.84
CA SER A 76 1.05 -36.11 7.77
C SER A 76 1.36 -37.35 6.94
N GLN A 77 2.60 -37.81 7.00
CA GLN A 77 2.98 -39.06 6.37
C GLN A 77 2.01 -40.15 6.84
N SER A 78 1.35 -40.77 5.86
CA SER A 78 0.45 -41.88 6.05
C SER A 78 1.20 -43.04 6.72
N SER A 79 0.80 -43.42 7.94
CA SER A 79 0.77 -44.82 8.33
C SER A 79 -0.61 -45.37 7.98
N SER A 80 -0.64 -46.23 6.98
CA SER A 80 -1.79 -47.02 6.57
C SER A 80 -2.14 -48.08 7.61
N GLN A 81 -3.36 -48.07 8.15
CA GLN A 81 -4.05 -49.32 8.51
C GLN A 81 -5.57 -49.14 8.54
N SER A 82 -6.23 -50.04 7.82
CA SER A 82 -7.66 -50.18 7.65
C SER A 82 -8.32 -50.79 8.90
N SER A 83 -9.52 -50.34 9.27
CA SER A 83 -10.67 -51.21 9.57
C SER A 83 -11.94 -50.42 9.89
N SER A 84 -13.05 -51.05 9.54
CA SER A 84 -14.44 -50.60 9.45
C SER A 84 -15.24 -50.69 10.76
N SER A 85 -16.26 -49.82 10.92
CA SER A 85 -17.70 -50.12 11.18
C SER A 85 -18.38 -49.29 12.30
N SER A 86 -19.43 -48.52 11.90
CA SER A 86 -20.77 -48.19 12.51
C SER A 86 -20.92 -48.03 14.04
N SER A 87 -21.72 -47.12 14.64
CA SER A 87 -22.90 -46.31 14.22
C SER A 87 -23.34 -45.34 15.36
N SER A 88 -23.98 -44.21 15.00
CA SER A 88 -24.99 -43.36 15.71
C SER A 88 -24.69 -42.82 17.14
N SER A 89 -25.02 -41.60 17.60
CA SER A 89 -26.10 -40.64 17.30
C SER A 89 -25.87 -39.27 17.99
N SER A 90 -26.47 -38.22 17.39
CA SER A 90 -27.08 -36.99 17.96
C SER A 90 -26.27 -35.87 18.65
N SER A 91 -26.57 -34.67 18.12
CA SER A 91 -26.86 -33.37 18.78
C SER A 91 -25.79 -32.27 18.92
N SER A 92 -26.11 -31.16 18.23
CA SER A 92 -25.91 -29.73 18.57
C SER A 92 -24.52 -29.22 18.88
N SER A 93 -24.05 -28.26 18.07
CA SER A 93 -23.96 -26.83 18.46
C SER A 93 -23.31 -26.01 17.35
N SER A 94 -23.78 -24.78 17.25
CA SER A 94 -23.43 -23.74 16.31
C SER A 94 -21.96 -23.29 16.34
N ALA A 95 -21.65 -22.49 15.30
CA ALA A 95 -20.51 -21.59 15.18
C ALA A 95 -19.18 -22.27 14.83
N SER A 96 -18.91 -22.34 13.54
CA SER A 96 -17.55 -22.25 13.03
C SER A 96 -17.58 -21.53 11.70
N SER A 97 -17.19 -20.27 11.80
CA SER A 97 -16.77 -19.35 10.75
C SER A 97 -15.96 -20.12 9.71
N SER A 98 -16.65 -20.56 8.67
CA SER A 98 -16.01 -21.08 7.47
C SER A 98 -16.17 -19.98 6.45
N SER A 99 -15.35 -18.93 6.62
CA SER A 99 -15.01 -18.03 5.53
C SER A 99 -14.47 -18.94 4.44
N SER A 100 -15.37 -19.28 3.53
CA SER A 100 -15.09 -19.87 2.24
C SER A 100 -14.29 -18.80 1.52
N GLN A 101 -12.99 -18.76 1.80
CA GLN A 101 -12.06 -17.90 1.12
C GLN A 101 -11.87 -18.57 -0.24
N ALA A 102 -12.86 -18.34 -1.10
CA ALA A 102 -12.70 -18.39 -2.52
C ALA A 102 -11.36 -17.73 -2.82
N SER A 103 -10.54 -18.42 -3.60
CA SER A 103 -9.29 -17.93 -4.15
C SER A 103 -9.58 -16.71 -5.03
N SER A 104 -9.86 -15.56 -4.39
CA SER A 104 -9.60 -14.27 -4.98
C SER A 104 -8.08 -14.16 -5.02
N SER A 105 -7.55 -13.74 -6.16
CA SER A 105 -6.15 -13.37 -6.31
C SER A 105 -5.82 -12.30 -5.27
N SER A 106 -5.40 -12.71 -4.08
CA SER A 106 -5.18 -11.81 -2.96
C SER A 106 -4.14 -10.78 -3.37
N ILE A 107 -4.46 -9.50 -3.21
CA ILE A 107 -3.50 -8.41 -3.45
C ILE A 107 -2.34 -8.47 -2.46
N GLY A 108 -2.48 -9.25 -1.38
CA GLY A 108 -1.48 -9.44 -0.33
C GLY A 108 -1.62 -8.42 0.79
N THR A 109 -0.81 -8.59 1.82
CA THR A 109 -0.72 -7.69 2.97
C THR A 109 0.58 -6.91 2.89
N THR A 110 0.46 -5.58 2.90
CA THR A 110 1.62 -4.69 2.84
C THR A 110 2.10 -4.32 4.23
N GLN A 111 3.41 -4.38 4.46
CA GLN A 111 4.03 -3.81 5.66
C GLN A 111 4.20 -2.29 5.48
N ALA A 112 3.64 -1.50 6.39
CA ALA A 112 3.81 -0.04 6.40
C ALA A 112 5.27 0.38 6.71
N VAL A 113 5.82 1.27 5.89
CA VAL A 113 7.16 1.83 6.05
C VAL A 113 7.13 3.35 6.23
N GLY A 114 7.95 3.86 7.15
CA GLY A 114 7.96 5.28 7.50
C GLY A 114 6.71 5.75 8.25
N SER A 115 6.73 7.01 8.71
CA SER A 115 5.65 7.57 9.52
C SER A 115 4.34 7.80 8.75
N PRO A 116 4.33 8.32 7.50
CA PRO A 116 3.08 8.54 6.77
C PRO A 116 2.26 7.27 6.54
N GLN A 117 2.90 6.17 6.13
CA GLN A 117 2.19 4.92 5.89
C GLN A 117 1.63 4.31 7.17
N LYS A 118 2.33 4.42 8.30
CA LYS A 118 1.82 3.97 9.61
C LYS A 118 0.60 4.77 10.04
N ILE A 119 0.61 6.09 9.82
CA ILE A 119 -0.55 6.95 10.08
C ILE A 119 -1.72 6.52 9.20
N ALA A 120 -1.49 6.29 7.90
CA ALA A 120 -2.53 5.82 6.99
C ALA A 120 -3.08 4.46 7.40
N GLN A 121 -2.23 3.49 7.75
CA GLN A 121 -2.66 2.18 8.21
C GLN A 121 -3.58 2.29 9.43
N GLN A 122 -3.21 3.10 10.43
CA GLN A 122 -4.07 3.33 11.60
C GLN A 122 -5.40 3.98 11.20
N MET A 123 -5.39 5.01 10.35
CA MET A 123 -6.62 5.67 9.92
C MET A 123 -7.53 4.75 9.09
N LEU A 124 -6.97 3.87 8.24
CA LEU A 124 -7.75 2.87 7.52
C LEU A 124 -8.53 1.95 8.48
N GLU A 125 -7.90 1.52 9.57
CA GLU A 125 -8.55 0.71 10.60
C GLU A 125 -9.71 1.47 11.26
N GLU A 126 -9.53 2.77 11.53
CA GLU A 126 -10.58 3.66 12.04
C GLU A 126 -11.75 3.82 11.04
N HIS A 127 -11.47 3.75 9.73
CA HIS A 127 -12.49 3.70 8.67
C HIS A 127 -13.18 2.32 8.52
N GLY A 128 -12.75 1.30 9.27
CA GLY A 128 -13.27 -0.06 9.15
C GLY A 128 -12.77 -0.82 7.91
N TRP A 129 -11.67 -0.36 7.31
CA TRP A 129 -11.05 -0.99 6.15
C TRP A 129 -9.98 -2.01 6.55
N GLY A 130 -10.00 -3.17 5.90
CA GLY A 130 -9.06 -4.26 6.13
C GLY A 130 -7.69 -4.02 5.50
N ALA A 131 -6.74 -4.91 5.82
CA ALA A 131 -5.35 -4.82 5.36
C ALA A 131 -5.21 -4.83 3.83
N GLU A 132 -6.13 -5.44 3.08
CA GLU A 132 -6.10 -5.38 1.61
C GLU A 132 -6.27 -3.95 1.08
N GLN A 133 -7.05 -3.12 1.77
CA GLN A 133 -7.27 -1.72 1.38
C GLN A 133 -5.99 -0.91 1.55
N PHE A 134 -5.21 -1.21 2.61
CA PHE A 134 -3.93 -0.56 2.81
C PHE A 134 -2.93 -0.92 1.70
N THR A 135 -2.90 -2.17 1.23
CA THR A 135 -2.07 -2.55 0.06
C THR A 135 -2.43 -1.74 -1.18
N CYS A 136 -3.72 -1.59 -1.50
CA CYS A 136 -4.18 -0.76 -2.62
C CYS A 136 -3.81 0.72 -2.44
N LEU A 137 -3.89 1.24 -1.21
CA LEU A 137 -3.52 2.62 -0.90
C LEU A 137 -2.01 2.86 -1.07
N VAL A 138 -1.17 1.91 -0.64
CA VAL A 138 0.28 1.97 -0.84
C VAL A 138 0.60 2.08 -2.32
N GLU A 139 0.07 1.19 -3.13
CA GLU A 139 0.25 1.20 -4.58
C GLU A 139 -0.19 2.54 -5.21
N LEU A 140 -1.35 3.06 -4.81
CA LEU A 140 -1.88 4.34 -5.30
C LEU A 140 -0.95 5.50 -4.95
N TRP A 141 -0.73 5.77 -3.65
CA TRP A 141 -0.01 6.97 -3.23
C TRP A 141 1.50 6.91 -3.45
N GLN A 142 2.05 5.71 -3.65
CA GLN A 142 3.44 5.55 -4.05
C GLN A 142 3.66 6.04 -5.49
N LYS A 143 2.66 5.96 -6.37
CA LYS A 143 2.68 6.56 -7.71
C LYS A 143 2.39 8.06 -7.68
N GLU A 144 1.42 8.48 -6.86
CA GLU A 144 1.02 9.88 -6.76
C GLU A 144 2.18 10.77 -6.28
N SER A 145 2.85 10.36 -5.20
CA SER A 145 3.78 11.24 -4.49
C SER A 145 4.99 10.52 -3.90
N GLY A 146 5.05 9.19 -3.99
CA GLY A 146 6.01 8.41 -3.23
C GLY A 146 5.84 8.60 -1.72
N TRP A 147 4.60 8.86 -1.28
CA TRP A 147 4.26 9.17 0.12
C TRP A 147 4.89 10.45 0.69
N SER A 148 5.33 11.38 -0.16
CA SER A 148 5.94 12.64 0.27
C SER A 148 4.90 13.72 0.60
N VAL A 149 4.96 14.26 1.82
CA VAL A 149 4.09 15.37 2.28
C VAL A 149 4.35 16.69 1.55
N THR A 150 5.47 16.81 0.85
CA THR A 150 5.86 18.02 0.11
C THR A 150 5.97 17.79 -1.39
N ALA A 151 5.47 16.66 -1.91
CA ALA A 151 5.38 16.46 -3.35
C ALA A 151 4.46 17.53 -3.97
N GLU A 152 4.93 18.17 -5.03
CA GLU A 152 4.18 19.17 -5.78
C GLU A 152 4.51 18.99 -7.26
N ASN A 153 3.56 18.47 -8.04
CA ASN A 153 3.81 18.24 -9.45
C ASN A 153 3.65 19.55 -10.28
N PRO A 154 4.03 19.56 -11.57
CA PRO A 154 3.90 20.77 -12.39
C PRO A 154 2.48 21.33 -12.56
N SER A 155 1.43 20.53 -12.33
CA SER A 155 0.04 21.02 -12.35
C SER A 155 -0.38 21.69 -11.04
N GLY A 156 0.48 21.67 -10.02
CA GLY A 156 0.22 22.22 -8.68
C GLY A 156 -0.52 21.27 -7.76
N ALA A 157 -0.65 19.99 -8.12
CA ALA A 157 -1.21 18.98 -7.23
C ALA A 157 -0.21 18.69 -6.10
N TYR A 158 -0.70 18.61 -4.86
CA TYR A 158 0.18 18.65 -3.69
C TYR A 158 -0.04 17.51 -2.67
N GLY A 159 1.06 17.10 -2.05
CA GLY A 159 1.11 16.23 -0.89
C GLY A 159 0.92 14.76 -1.26
N ILE A 160 0.74 13.95 -0.23
CA ILE A 160 0.56 12.49 -0.34
C ILE A 160 -0.54 12.12 -1.36
N PRO A 161 -1.77 12.69 -1.26
CA PRO A 161 -2.85 12.34 -2.18
C PRO A 161 -2.87 13.15 -3.49
N GLN A 162 -1.85 13.98 -3.75
CA GLN A 162 -1.80 14.90 -4.89
C GLN A 162 -3.10 15.71 -5.08
N ALA A 163 -3.54 16.41 -4.02
CA ALA A 163 -4.77 17.19 -4.06
C ALA A 163 -4.61 18.47 -4.92
N LEU A 164 -5.62 18.78 -5.74
CA LEU A 164 -5.64 19.98 -6.60
C LEU A 164 -6.90 20.86 -6.38
N PRO A 165 -6.75 22.10 -5.87
CA PRO A 165 -5.57 22.63 -5.18
C PRO A 165 -5.37 21.99 -3.80
N GLY A 166 -4.14 21.93 -3.32
CA GLY A 166 -3.80 21.36 -2.01
C GLY A 166 -4.52 22.00 -0.82
N SER A 167 -4.93 23.27 -0.94
CA SER A 167 -5.69 24.00 0.08
C SER A 167 -7.03 23.37 0.45
N LYS A 168 -7.58 22.48 -0.39
CA LYS A 168 -8.80 21.70 -0.09
C LYS A 168 -8.64 20.78 1.12
N MET A 169 -7.41 20.39 1.45
CA MET A 169 -7.12 19.53 2.60
C MET A 169 -7.31 20.22 3.95
N GLY A 170 -7.47 21.55 3.98
CA GLY A 170 -7.72 22.31 5.19
C GLY A 170 -6.45 22.74 5.95
N PRO A 171 -6.59 23.37 7.13
CA PRO A 171 -5.45 23.94 7.85
C PRO A 171 -4.31 22.93 8.11
N GLY A 172 -3.07 23.33 7.86
CA GLY A 172 -1.89 22.48 8.06
C GLY A 172 -1.56 21.53 6.90
N TRP A 173 -2.30 21.60 5.79
CA TRP A 173 -2.13 20.72 4.62
C TRP A 173 -0.71 20.70 4.03
N GLN A 174 0.06 21.77 4.17
CA GLN A 174 1.39 21.85 3.53
C GLN A 174 2.42 20.92 4.18
N THR A 175 2.24 20.56 5.45
CA THR A 175 3.30 19.90 6.24
C THR A 175 2.82 18.71 7.07
N SER A 176 1.51 18.57 7.31
CA SER A 176 0.97 17.51 8.16
C SER A 176 0.54 16.29 7.36
N ALA A 177 1.27 15.17 7.51
CA ALA A 177 0.86 13.89 6.94
C ALA A 177 -0.56 13.50 7.39
N THR A 178 -0.87 13.68 8.67
CA THR A 178 -2.20 13.39 9.25
C THR A 178 -3.32 14.14 8.51
N VAL A 179 -3.13 15.43 8.23
CA VAL A 179 -4.14 16.25 7.51
C VAL A 179 -4.30 15.75 6.08
N GLN A 180 -3.18 15.50 5.38
CA GLN A 180 -3.20 15.05 3.99
C GLN A 180 -3.84 13.66 3.85
N ILE A 181 -3.47 12.73 4.73
CA ILE A 181 -3.97 11.36 4.74
C ILE A 181 -5.46 11.35 5.08
N SER A 182 -5.87 12.04 6.16
CA SER A 182 -7.28 12.10 6.54
C SER A 182 -8.16 12.63 5.40
N TRP A 183 -7.74 13.73 4.76
CA TRP A 183 -8.46 14.26 3.60
C TRP A 183 -8.46 13.30 2.41
N GLY A 184 -7.30 12.68 2.12
CA GLY A 184 -7.16 11.74 1.01
C GLY A 184 -8.02 10.49 1.17
N LEU A 185 -8.10 9.93 2.38
CA LEU A 185 -8.96 8.78 2.68
C LEU A 185 -10.45 9.14 2.54
N GLU A 186 -10.87 10.32 3.01
CA GLU A 186 -12.24 10.79 2.83
C GLU A 186 -12.59 11.03 1.36
N TYR A 187 -11.65 11.61 0.60
CA TYR A 187 -11.81 11.75 -0.85
C TYR A 187 -11.96 10.39 -1.54
N ILE A 188 -11.15 9.40 -1.16
CA ILE A 188 -11.25 8.03 -1.68
C ILE A 188 -12.60 7.40 -1.32
N ALA A 189 -13.03 7.50 -0.06
CA ALA A 189 -14.30 6.96 0.41
C ALA A 189 -15.48 7.54 -0.39
N THR A 190 -15.50 8.85 -0.60
CA THR A 190 -16.61 9.53 -1.28
C THR A 190 -16.63 9.31 -2.80
N ARG A 191 -15.46 9.18 -3.44
CA ARG A 191 -15.36 9.08 -4.91
C ARG A 191 -15.33 7.66 -5.43
N TYR A 192 -14.64 6.78 -4.72
CA TYR A 192 -14.34 5.42 -5.17
C TYR A 192 -14.86 4.34 -4.20
N GLY A 193 -15.41 4.74 -3.05
CA GLY A 193 -15.91 3.83 -2.02
C GLY A 193 -14.81 3.25 -1.15
N THR A 194 -13.72 2.75 -1.74
CA THR A 194 -12.59 2.15 -1.02
C THR A 194 -11.25 2.43 -1.70
N PRO A 195 -10.11 2.30 -0.99
CA PRO A 195 -8.79 2.39 -1.59
C PRO A 195 -8.57 1.41 -2.74
N CYS A 196 -9.08 0.18 -2.63
CA CYS A 196 -9.02 -0.77 -3.75
C CYS A 196 -9.95 -0.38 -4.91
N GLY A 197 -11.08 0.28 -4.64
CA GLY A 197 -11.90 0.88 -5.69
C GLY A 197 -11.15 1.98 -6.45
N ALA A 198 -10.44 2.85 -5.74
CA ALA A 198 -9.61 3.90 -6.33
C ALA A 198 -8.45 3.30 -7.15
N TRP A 199 -7.75 2.31 -6.59
CA TRP A 199 -6.68 1.61 -7.29
C TRP A 199 -7.17 0.87 -8.53
N ALA A 200 -8.30 0.18 -8.46
CA ALA A 200 -8.87 -0.51 -9.62
C ALA A 200 -9.23 0.48 -10.74
N HIS A 201 -9.74 1.66 -10.39
CA HIS A 201 -9.99 2.75 -11.34
C HIS A 201 -8.67 3.21 -11.99
N GLU A 202 -7.62 3.46 -11.21
CA GLU A 202 -6.30 3.86 -11.69
C GLU A 202 -5.67 2.84 -12.65
N VAL A 203 -5.82 1.53 -12.35
CA VAL A 203 -5.34 0.47 -13.22
C VAL A 203 -6.19 0.34 -14.50
N ALA A 204 -7.51 0.54 -14.41
CA ALA A 204 -8.43 0.41 -15.55
C ALA A 204 -8.32 1.55 -16.57
N ASP A 205 -7.95 2.76 -16.14
CA ASP A 205 -7.70 3.92 -17.02
C ASP A 205 -6.41 3.79 -17.86
N ASN A 206 -5.80 2.61 -17.85
CA ASN A 206 -4.78 2.16 -18.77
C ASN A 206 -3.51 3.03 -18.76
N TRP A 207 -3.01 3.32 -17.56
CA TRP A 207 -1.60 3.62 -17.35
C TRP A 207 -0.74 2.36 -17.13
N TYR A 208 -1.26 1.19 -17.52
CA TYR A 208 -0.52 -0.07 -17.65
C TYR A 208 -1.05 -0.87 -18.83
#